data_AF-A0A937W227-F1
#
_entry.id   AF-A0A937W227-F1
#
_cell.length_a   1.000
_cell.length_b   1.000
_cell.length_c   1.000
_cell.angle_alpha   90.00
_cell.angle_beta   90.00
_cell.angle_gamma   90.00
#
_symmetry.space_group_name_H-M   'P 1'
#
loop_
_entity.id
_entity.type
_entity.pdbx_description
1 polymer ?
#
loop_
_entity_poly.entity_id
_entity_poly.type
_entity_poly.pdbx_seq_one_letter_code
_entity_poly.pdbx_strand_id
1 'polypeptide(L)'
;MIPLRDTIPSARFPVVTVGLIIANALVFLNELGMSERALDLVFRQWGVVPCAFTGICPRRPSMAGSPLYLTLFSSLFLHGGWMHILGNMWSLWIFGDNVEDRLGRVGFLCFYVLS
;
A
#
# COMPACT_ATOMS: atom_id res chain seq x y z
N MET A 1 -18.45 15.89 -0.86
CA MET A 1 -19.16 14.77 -1.50
C MET A 1 -18.30 13.52 -1.37
N ILE A 2 -18.86 12.36 -1.02
CA ILE A 2 -18.13 11.09 -1.03
C ILE A 2 -18.40 10.44 -2.40
N PRO A 3 -17.37 10.22 -3.25
CA PRO A 3 -17.57 9.62 -4.56
C PRO A 3 -17.98 8.17 -4.38
N LEU A 4 -19.12 7.73 -4.95
CA LEU A 4 -19.64 6.36 -4.85
C LEU A 4 -19.28 5.48 -6.05
N ARG A 5 -19.07 6.11 -7.21
CA ARG A 5 -18.70 5.49 -8.48
C ARG A 5 -18.17 6.57 -9.42
N ASP A 6 -17.38 6.17 -10.41
CA ASP A 6 -17.06 7.02 -11.56
C ASP A 6 -18.15 6.90 -12.65
N THR A 7 -17.97 7.65 -13.76
CA THR A 7 -18.87 7.67 -14.93
C THR A 7 -18.26 7.04 -16.18
N ILE A 8 -17.05 6.49 -16.08
CA ILE A 8 -16.26 5.97 -17.19
C ILE A 8 -16.33 4.44 -17.13
N PRO A 9 -17.11 3.78 -18.00
CA PRO A 9 -17.20 2.32 -17.97
C PRO A 9 -15.84 1.70 -18.34
N SER A 10 -15.39 0.72 -17.55
CA SER A 10 -14.24 -0.12 -17.89
C SER A 10 -14.66 -1.22 -18.88
N ALA A 11 -13.86 -1.43 -19.93
CA ALA A 11 -14.15 -2.45 -20.94
C ALA A 11 -13.74 -3.87 -20.51
N ARG A 12 -12.87 -3.99 -19.50
CA ARG A 12 -12.26 -5.24 -19.05
C ARG A 12 -12.36 -5.37 -17.54
N PHE A 13 -12.48 -6.62 -17.08
CA PHE A 13 -12.42 -6.90 -15.65
C PHE A 13 -11.04 -6.51 -15.07
N PRO A 14 -10.99 -5.70 -13.99
CA PRO A 14 -9.76 -5.12 -13.46
C PRO A 14 -9.04 -6.09 -12.52
N VAL A 15 -8.33 -7.06 -13.11
CA VAL A 15 -7.65 -8.15 -12.40
C VAL A 15 -6.58 -7.62 -11.44
N VAL A 16 -5.80 -6.63 -11.86
CA VAL A 16 -4.71 -6.08 -11.05
C VAL A 16 -5.27 -5.27 -9.88
N THR A 17 -6.29 -4.45 -10.13
CA THR A 17 -6.98 -3.68 -9.09
C THR A 17 -7.52 -4.60 -8.00
N VAL A 18 -8.25 -5.66 -8.39
CA VAL A 18 -8.78 -6.66 -7.43
C VAL A 18 -7.65 -7.39 -6.72
N GLY A 19 -6.60 -7.78 -7.44
CA GLY A 19 -5.43 -8.45 -6.85
C GLY A 19 -4.73 -7.59 -5.80
N LEU A 20 -4.55 -6.30 -6.07
CA LEU A 20 -4.00 -5.34 -5.11
C LEU A 20 -4.90 -5.17 -3.89
N ILE A 21 -6.23 -5.08 -4.09
CA ILE A 21 -7.18 -5.01 -2.97
C ILE A 21 -7.06 -6.24 -2.07
N ILE A 22 -7.02 -7.44 -2.65
CA ILE A 22 -6.86 -8.69 -1.90
C ILE A 22 -5.53 -8.71 -1.16
N ALA A 23 -4.42 -8.34 -1.82
CA ALA A 23 -3.10 -8.32 -1.20
C ALA A 23 -3.07 -7.38 0.02
N ASN A 24 -3.59 -6.16 -0.12
CA ASN A 24 -3.70 -5.20 0.97
C ASN A 24 -4.57 -5.71 2.12
N ALA A 25 -5.71 -6.32 1.81
CA ALA A 25 -6.59 -6.90 2.81
C ALA A 25 -5.91 -8.04 3.58
N LEU A 26 -5.15 -8.93 2.91
CA LEU A 26 -4.42 -10.02 3.55
C LEU A 26 -3.32 -9.50 4.49
N VAL A 27 -2.58 -8.48 4.08
CA VAL A 27 -1.55 -7.83 4.93
C VAL A 27 -2.20 -7.20 6.15
N PHE A 28 -3.30 -6.46 5.98
CA PHE A 28 -4.00 -5.84 7.11
C PHE A 28 -4.63 -6.86 8.06
N LEU A 29 -5.17 -7.97 7.55
CA LEU A 29 -5.66 -9.07 8.40
C LEU A 29 -4.52 -9.68 9.24
N ASN A 30 -3.31 -9.76 8.69
CA ASN A 30 -2.14 -10.19 9.45
C ASN A 30 -1.76 -9.16 10.52
N GLU A 31 -1.79 -7.86 10.21
CA GLU A 31 -1.56 -6.76 11.16
C GLU A 31 -2.54 -6.79 12.33
N LEU A 32 -3.83 -7.04 12.10
CA LEU A 32 -4.85 -7.17 13.15
C LEU A 32 -4.60 -8.32 14.12
N GLY A 33 -3.89 -9.36 13.69
CA GLY A 33 -3.51 -10.50 14.51
C GLY A 33 -2.25 -10.28 15.36
N MET A 34 -1.55 -9.16 15.18
CA MET A 34 -0.30 -8.88 15.89
C MET A 34 -0.53 -8.21 17.24
N SER A 35 0.40 -8.46 18.18
CA SER A 35 0.49 -7.63 19.38
C SER A 35 0.99 -6.22 19.03
N GLU A 36 0.66 -5.22 19.84
CA GLU A 36 1.10 -3.83 19.62
C GLU A 36 2.62 -3.71 19.43
N ARG A 37 3.40 -4.49 20.20
CA ARG A 37 4.86 -4.51 20.07
C ARG A 37 5.33 -5.11 18.74
N ALA A 38 4.71 -6.20 18.29
CA ALA A 38 5.05 -6.80 17.01
C ALA A 38 4.68 -5.87 15.85
N LEU A 39 3.53 -5.21 15.95
CA LEU A 39 3.05 -4.24 14.97
C LEU A 39 4.01 -3.03 14.86
N ASP A 40 4.44 -2.45 15.99
CA ASP A 40 5.43 -1.36 16.01
C ASP A 40 6.75 -1.78 15.36
N LEU A 41 7.22 -3.02 15.59
CA LEU A 41 8.41 -3.55 14.93
C LEU A 41 8.22 -3.69 13.42
N VAL A 42 7.05 -4.17 12.97
CA VAL A 42 6.74 -4.29 11.54
C VAL A 42 6.73 -2.91 10.87
N PHE A 43 6.03 -1.93 11.43
CA PHE A 43 6.02 -0.57 10.87
C PHE A 43 7.40 0.08 10.86
N ARG A 44 8.24 -0.18 11.88
CA ARG A 44 9.61 0.34 11.89
C ARG A 44 10.51 -0.37 10.88
N GLN A 45 10.33 -1.66 10.67
CA GLN A 45 11.22 -2.43 9.81
C GLN A 45 10.80 -2.35 8.33
N TRP A 46 9.51 -2.29 8.04
CA TRP A 46 8.93 -2.40 6.70
C TRP A 46 8.19 -1.14 6.25
N GLY A 47 7.92 -0.20 7.16
CA GLY A 47 7.40 1.12 6.81
C GLY A 47 8.51 2.09 6.41
N VAL A 48 8.14 3.07 5.58
CA VAL A 48 9.03 4.18 5.23
C VAL A 48 9.15 5.12 6.43
N VAL A 49 10.38 5.35 6.88
CA VAL A 49 10.67 6.32 7.95
C VAL A 49 11.55 7.43 7.39
N PRO A 50 11.13 8.71 7.47
CA PRO A 50 11.84 9.83 6.86
C PRO A 50 13.33 9.93 7.23
N CYS A 51 13.69 9.59 8.46
CA CYS A 51 15.09 9.63 8.91
C CYS A 51 16.01 8.63 8.18
N ALA A 52 15.45 7.58 7.56
CA ALA A 52 16.21 6.60 6.80
C ALA A 52 16.76 7.17 5.48
N PHE A 53 16.14 8.22 4.94
CA PHE A 53 16.65 8.91 3.73
C PHE A 53 17.86 9.79 4.04
N THR A 54 17.90 10.41 5.23
CA THR A 54 18.98 11.32 5.63
C THR A 54 20.11 10.60 6.36
N GLY A 55 19.90 9.36 6.81
CA GLY A 55 20.85 8.60 7.60
C GLY A 55 20.94 9.06 9.07
N ILE A 56 20.14 10.04 9.49
CA ILE A 56 20.18 10.61 10.84
C ILE A 56 18.96 10.12 11.62
N CYS A 57 19.07 8.95 12.27
CA CYS A 57 17.99 8.36 13.07
C CYS A 57 18.36 8.30 14.57
N PRO A 58 17.95 9.29 15.39
CA PRO A 58 18.30 9.35 16.82
C PRO A 58 17.71 8.22 17.68
N ARG A 59 16.67 7.53 17.18
CA ARG A 59 15.88 6.53 17.92
C ARG A 59 15.79 5.17 17.25
N ARG A 60 16.57 4.91 16.19
CA ARG A 60 16.71 3.56 15.63
C ARG A 60 17.98 2.92 16.19
N PRO A 61 17.90 1.78 16.90
CA PRO A 61 19.10 1.03 17.22
C PRO A 61 19.77 0.62 15.90
N SER A 62 21.10 0.51 15.93
CA SER A 62 22.02 0.18 14.82
C SER A 62 21.78 -1.19 14.16
N MET A 63 20.64 -1.82 14.39
CA MET A 63 20.17 -2.90 13.52
C MET A 63 19.88 -2.28 12.17
N ALA A 64 20.69 -2.65 11.18
CA ALA A 64 20.50 -2.31 9.77
C ALA A 64 19.00 -2.42 9.44
N GLY A 65 18.35 -1.27 9.30
CA GLY A 65 16.97 -1.24 8.84
C GLY A 65 16.89 -1.91 7.48
N SER A 66 15.72 -2.41 7.13
CA SER A 66 15.48 -2.93 5.77
C SER A 66 15.98 -1.92 4.72
N PRO A 67 16.55 -2.37 3.60
CA PRO A 67 17.02 -1.48 2.55
C PRO A 67 15.91 -0.50 2.13
N LEU A 68 16.29 0.75 1.82
CA LEU A 68 15.31 1.80 1.53
C LEU A 68 14.31 1.40 0.43
N TYR A 69 14.80 0.79 -0.65
CA TYR A 69 13.95 0.30 -1.75
C TYR A 69 12.92 -0.75 -1.27
N LEU A 70 13.29 -1.58 -0.31
CA LEU A 70 12.40 -2.59 0.25
C LEU A 70 11.33 -1.93 1.09
N THR A 71 11.69 -0.92 1.91
CA THR A 71 10.70 -0.17 2.70
C THR A 71 9.74 0.64 1.83
N LEU A 72 10.23 1.23 0.73
CA LEU A 72 9.38 1.92 -0.26
C LEU A 72 8.34 0.95 -0.82
N PHE A 73 8.78 -0.22 -1.26
CA PHE A 73 7.89 -1.25 -1.79
C PHE A 73 6.92 -1.81 -0.74
N SER A 74 7.41 -2.24 0.42
CA SER A 74 6.56 -2.86 1.45
C SER A 74 5.57 -1.87 2.06
N SER A 75 5.92 -0.58 2.11
CA SER A 75 5.02 0.45 2.63
C SER A 75 3.75 0.65 1.80
N LEU A 76 3.75 0.25 0.53
CA LEU A 76 2.56 0.27 -0.34
C LEU A 76 1.42 -0.60 0.23
N PHE A 77 1.73 -1.57 1.09
CA PHE A 77 0.79 -2.55 1.61
C PHE A 77 0.43 -2.39 3.10
N LEU A 78 1.19 -1.61 3.86
CA LEU A 78 1.02 -1.48 5.31
C LEU A 78 -0.05 -0.43 5.65
N HIS A 79 -0.92 -0.73 6.63
CA HIS A 79 -2.04 0.14 6.96
C HIS A 79 -2.19 0.41 8.46
N GLY A 80 -1.99 1.66 8.88
CA GLY A 80 -2.10 2.08 10.29
C GLY A 80 -3.50 2.08 10.90
N GLY A 81 -4.52 1.47 10.26
CA GLY A 81 -5.87 1.33 10.83
C GLY A 81 -7.00 1.29 9.80
N TRP A 82 -8.22 1.04 10.30
CA TRP A 82 -9.42 0.84 9.48
C TRP A 82 -9.72 1.98 8.51
N MET A 83 -9.67 3.23 8.99
CA MET A 83 -9.95 4.38 8.12
C MET A 83 -8.95 4.50 6.97
N HIS A 84 -7.68 4.15 7.22
CA HIS A 84 -6.63 4.20 6.22
C HIS A 84 -6.86 3.15 5.13
N ILE A 85 -7.07 1.88 5.50
CA ILE A 85 -7.31 0.82 4.50
C ILE A 85 -8.62 1.01 3.75
N LEU A 86 -9.72 1.36 4.45
CA LEU A 86 -11.00 1.54 3.78
C LEU A 86 -10.96 2.70 2.79
N GLY A 87 -10.31 3.83 3.14
CA GLY A 87 -10.12 4.96 2.22
C GLY A 87 -9.28 4.61 0.99
N ASN A 88 -8.19 3.85 1.19
CA ASN A 88 -7.32 3.42 0.09
C ASN A 88 -8.03 2.43 -0.84
N MET A 89 -8.68 1.40 -0.29
CA MET A 89 -9.38 0.39 -1.09
C MET A 89 -10.60 0.99 -1.80
N TRP A 90 -11.28 1.94 -1.18
CA TRP A 90 -12.37 2.70 -1.80
C TRP A 90 -11.87 3.48 -3.03
N SER A 91 -10.77 4.22 -2.87
CA SER A 91 -10.18 4.98 -3.98
C SER A 91 -9.67 4.06 -5.08
N LEU A 92 -9.01 2.97 -4.71
CA LEU A 92 -8.50 1.97 -5.66
C LEU A 92 -9.63 1.29 -6.43
N TRP A 93 -10.77 1.00 -5.78
CA TRP A 93 -11.93 0.40 -6.44
C TRP A 93 -12.61 1.36 -7.42
N ILE A 94 -12.77 2.63 -7.03
CA ILE A 94 -13.46 3.63 -7.86
C ILE A 94 -12.63 4.08 -9.07
N PHE A 95 -11.29 4.12 -8.94
CA PHE A 95 -10.44 4.69 -9.98
C PHE A 95 -9.48 3.68 -10.62
N GLY A 96 -9.16 2.58 -9.93
CA GLY A 96 -8.14 1.63 -10.37
C GLY A 96 -8.54 0.90 -11.65
N ASP A 97 -9.82 0.55 -11.81
CA ASP A 97 -10.30 -0.15 -13.01
C ASP A 97 -10.15 0.69 -14.28
N ASN A 98 -10.45 1.99 -14.20
CA ASN A 98 -10.31 2.97 -15.25
C ASN A 98 -8.84 3.17 -15.65
N VAL A 99 -7.92 3.14 -14.69
CA VAL A 99 -6.48 3.27 -14.93
C VAL A 99 -5.93 1.96 -15.53
N GLU A 100 -6.35 0.81 -15.00
CA GLU A 100 -5.98 -0.52 -15.52
C GLU A 100 -6.45 -0.73 -16.95
N ASP A 101 -7.66 -0.30 -17.29
CA ASP A 101 -8.21 -0.44 -18.65
C ASP A 101 -7.45 0.44 -19.65
N ARG A 102 -6.99 1.63 -19.23
CA ARG A 102 -6.23 2.56 -20.08
C ARG A 102 -4.75 2.19 -20.24
N LEU A 103 -4.07 1.82 -19.17
CA LEU A 103 -2.64 1.49 -19.18
C LEU A 103 -2.37 0.01 -19.50
N GLY A 104 -3.40 -0.83 -19.42
CA GLY A 104 -3.26 -2.28 -19.38
C GLY A 104 -2.72 -2.77 -18.03
N ARG A 105 -2.86 -4.07 -17.80
CA ARG A 105 -2.50 -4.73 -16.53
C ARG A 105 -1.05 -4.48 -16.10
N VAL A 106 -0.10 -4.68 -17.02
CA VAL A 106 1.34 -4.51 -16.74
C VAL A 106 1.67 -3.05 -16.50
N GLY A 107 1.15 -2.14 -17.35
CA GLY A 107 1.38 -0.71 -17.20
C GLY A 107 0.84 -0.18 -15.87
N PHE A 108 -0.36 -0.60 -15.48
CA PHE A 108 -0.95 -0.22 -14.19
C PHE A 108 -0.18 -0.80 -13.00
N LEU A 109 0.25 -2.05 -13.04
CA LEU A 109 1.07 -2.63 -11.97
C LEU A 109 2.41 -1.91 -11.82
N CYS A 110 3.10 -1.60 -12.92
CA CYS A 110 4.32 -0.81 -12.89
C CYS A 110 4.08 0.60 -12.34
N PHE A 111 3.00 1.27 -12.77
CA PHE A 111 2.62 2.57 -12.25
C PHE A 111 2.41 2.52 -10.73
N TYR A 112 1.65 1.55 -10.23
CA TYR A 112 1.36 1.37 -8.80
C TYR A 112 2.63 1.14 -7.96
N VAL A 113 3.59 0.37 -8.46
CA VAL A 113 4.82 0.06 -7.72
C VAL A 113 5.82 1.22 -7.72
N LEU A 114 5.77 2.10 -8.73
CA LEU A 114 6.71 3.20 -8.91
C LEU A 114 6.20 4.55 -8.39
N SER A 115 4.91 4.65 -8.07
CA SER A 115 4.30 5.84 -7.46
C SER A 115 4.58 5.92 -5.96
#